data_AF-G0NLA1-F1
#
_entry.id   AF-G0NLA1-F1
#
_cell.length_a   1.000
_cell.length_b   1.000
_cell.length_c   1.000
_cell.angle_alpha   90.00
_cell.angle_beta   90.00
_cell.angle_gamma   90.00
#
_symmetry.space_group_name_H-M   'P 1'
#
loop_
_entity.id
_entity.type
_entity.pdbx_description
1 polymer ?
#
loop_
_entity_poly.entity_id
_entity_poly.type
_entity_poly.pdbx_seq_one_letter_code
_entity_poly.pdbx_strand_id
1 'polypeptide(L)'
;MSKNPLLCDLCAGLDKRKKPKPTQKIENEMERLLFCSLAACLSFTDVPDARRRLNEHSEKYCTDHFTHFADKLFEISGLNPKGQFHRIGVRILEIMTGCLLKKYLEEGSLNHSIRFFLCKYCPKACQVFQEAAANVYPEYSKVENIFSAKQAQCPCLKCGKRDEKEHPRFLEKYYERVGYGIYAGPLVANILNNEMVHAAAVLPNLPLCARHIENDAKKLKNIENMLLDEEKYEAFRKAMLATFGRCVIDALKPMQFFINKYCPRSPITGDDAPTCSSCSLKKGAVFYDEILGKHAHWNCFRDRARDLQWDLWRCDSKCKSRALIAPVPDELLQREGEDFDKVLKAMRRRLKLTEVQPEHYQRIQLVTLFGRYWQHGPMPETVDLKVTKHRPNCKSRTIRPMKGSDCVWFTIETKKKSPR
;
A
#
# COMPACT_ATOMS: atom_id res chain seq x y z
N MET A 1 -19.66 -1.09 -2.73
CA MET A 1 -19.15 -0.78 -1.37
C MET A 1 -19.39 -2.02 -0.51
N SER A 2 -18.35 -2.78 -0.19
CA SER A 2 -18.51 -3.99 0.64
C SER A 2 -18.77 -3.57 2.09
N LYS A 3 -19.90 -4.01 2.64
CA LYS A 3 -20.17 -3.99 4.07
C LYS A 3 -19.37 -5.15 4.69
N ASN A 4 -18.08 -4.96 4.93
CA ASN A 4 -17.36 -5.88 5.81
C ASN A 4 -17.84 -5.60 7.24
N PRO A 5 -18.53 -6.55 7.90
CA PRO A 5 -19.02 -6.34 9.25
C PRO A 5 -17.84 -6.26 10.22
N LEU A 6 -17.98 -5.45 11.28
CA LEU A 6 -17.10 -5.57 12.43
C LEU A 6 -17.42 -6.86 13.19
N LEU A 7 -16.76 -7.94 12.76
CA LEU A 7 -16.37 -9.16 13.49
C LEU A 7 -17.45 -10.01 14.20
N CYS A 8 -18.49 -9.46 14.84
CA CYS A 8 -19.55 -10.29 15.45
C CYS A 8 -20.43 -11.00 14.40
N ASP A 9 -20.72 -10.36 13.26
CA ASP A 9 -21.49 -11.00 12.18
C ASP A 9 -20.69 -12.06 11.41
N LEU A 10 -19.36 -12.09 11.51
CA LEU A 10 -18.54 -13.18 10.97
C LEU A 10 -18.79 -14.50 11.71
N CYS A 11 -19.16 -14.45 12.99
CA CYS A 11 -19.64 -15.62 13.73
C CYS A 11 -21.08 -15.99 13.35
N ALA A 12 -21.93 -15.01 13.03
CA ALA A 12 -23.30 -15.24 12.58
C ALA A 12 -23.38 -15.88 11.17
N GLY A 13 -22.37 -15.66 10.33
CA GLY A 13 -22.29 -16.18 8.96
C GLY A 13 -21.79 -17.61 8.80
N LEU A 14 -21.18 -18.23 9.83
CA LEU A 14 -20.40 -19.48 9.65
C LEU A 14 -21.02 -20.77 10.20
N ASP A 15 -22.11 -20.73 10.97
CA ASP A 15 -22.92 -21.94 11.23
C ASP A 15 -24.12 -21.59 12.13
N LYS A 16 -25.35 -21.64 11.60
CA LYS A 16 -26.57 -21.56 12.44
C LYS A 16 -26.74 -22.75 13.41
N ARG A 17 -25.82 -23.72 13.37
CA ARG A 17 -25.84 -24.97 14.14
C ARG A 17 -24.85 -25.02 15.31
N LYS A 18 -23.96 -24.02 15.47
CA LYS A 18 -23.01 -23.97 16.59
C LYS A 18 -23.63 -23.23 17.77
N LYS A 19 -23.49 -23.79 18.98
CA LYS A 19 -23.90 -23.15 20.24
C LYS A 19 -23.33 -21.73 20.29
N PRO A 20 -24.11 -20.73 20.78
CA PRO A 20 -23.61 -19.37 20.92
C PRO A 20 -22.35 -19.39 21.79
N LYS A 21 -21.25 -18.86 21.25
CA LYS A 21 -19.99 -18.74 22.00
C LYS A 21 -20.19 -17.73 23.14
N PRO A 22 -19.55 -17.94 24.29
CA PRO A 22 -19.57 -16.95 25.36
C PRO A 22 -19.09 -15.60 24.82
N THR A 23 -19.87 -14.56 25.09
CA THR A 23 -19.55 -13.18 24.70
C THR A 23 -19.08 -12.41 25.92
N GLN A 24 -18.01 -11.64 25.75
CA GLN A 24 -17.49 -10.72 26.75
C GLN A 24 -17.75 -9.28 26.30
N LYS A 25 -18.06 -8.41 27.27
CA LYS A 25 -18.22 -6.98 27.05
C LYS A 25 -16.88 -6.28 27.24
N ILE A 26 -16.61 -5.23 26.46
CA ILE A 26 -15.52 -4.29 26.76
C ILE A 26 -15.78 -3.68 28.15
N GLU A 27 -14.78 -3.74 29.03
CA GLU A 27 -14.89 -3.40 30.44
C GLU A 27 -14.67 -1.91 30.72
N ASN A 28 -13.81 -1.25 29.94
CA ASN A 28 -13.48 0.16 30.14
C ASN A 28 -12.99 0.85 28.85
N GLU A 29 -12.84 2.18 28.92
CA GLU A 29 -12.46 3.01 27.78
C GLU A 29 -11.03 2.73 27.28
N MET A 30 -10.09 2.35 28.15
CA MET A 30 -8.74 2.00 27.72
C MET A 30 -8.73 0.73 26.85
N GLU A 31 -9.46 -0.31 27.30
CA GLU A 31 -9.67 -1.52 26.52
C GLU A 31 -10.36 -1.19 25.18
N ARG A 32 -11.37 -0.31 25.19
CA ARG A 32 -12.05 0.17 23.99
C ARG A 32 -11.09 0.82 22.98
N LEU A 33 -10.18 1.66 23.46
CA LEU A 33 -9.21 2.36 22.60
C LEU A 33 -8.21 1.41 21.94
N LEU A 34 -7.71 0.43 22.70
CA LEU A 34 -6.85 -0.63 22.17
C LEU A 34 -7.60 -1.46 21.11
N PHE A 35 -8.84 -1.85 21.41
CA PHE A 35 -9.72 -2.54 20.47
C PHE A 35 -9.95 -1.76 19.17
N CYS A 36 -10.28 -0.47 19.26
CA CYS A 36 -10.47 0.38 18.08
C CYS A 36 -9.21 0.43 17.20
N SER A 37 -8.04 0.61 17.84
CA SER A 37 -6.76 0.72 17.15
C SER A 37 -6.43 -0.58 16.40
N LEU A 38 -6.66 -1.73 17.03
CA LEU A 38 -6.42 -3.03 16.42
C LEU A 38 -7.47 -3.38 15.35
N ALA A 39 -8.73 -2.98 15.53
CA ALA A 39 -9.79 -3.21 14.55
C ALA A 39 -9.51 -2.48 13.23
N ALA A 40 -8.93 -1.28 13.30
CA ALA A 40 -8.45 -0.55 12.13
C ALA A 40 -7.36 -1.32 11.37
N CYS A 41 -6.42 -1.94 12.11
CA CYS A 41 -5.38 -2.79 11.52
C CYS A 41 -5.98 -4.00 10.80
N LEU A 42 -6.88 -4.73 11.47
CA LEU A 42 -7.52 -5.94 10.93
C LEU A 42 -8.40 -5.66 9.71
N SER A 43 -9.09 -4.52 9.71
CA SER A 43 -10.03 -4.16 8.65
C SER A 43 -9.35 -3.40 7.50
N PHE A 44 -8.07 -3.05 7.64
CA PHE A 44 -7.35 -2.12 6.75
C PHE A 44 -8.11 -0.80 6.52
N THR A 45 -8.78 -0.31 7.56
CA THR A 45 -9.51 0.97 7.55
C THR A 45 -8.76 2.02 8.35
N ASP A 46 -9.08 3.29 8.15
CA ASP A 46 -8.58 4.32 9.07
C ASP A 46 -9.19 4.16 10.47
N VAL A 47 -8.49 4.74 11.45
CA VAL A 47 -8.80 4.65 12.87
C VAL A 47 -10.13 5.35 13.23
N PRO A 48 -10.46 6.54 12.70
CA PRO A 48 -11.78 7.15 12.90
C PRO A 48 -12.95 6.31 12.39
N ASP A 49 -12.83 5.68 11.21
CA ASP A 49 -13.87 4.82 10.64
C ASP A 49 -14.07 3.57 11.48
N ALA A 50 -12.98 2.96 11.98
CA ALA A 50 -13.06 1.81 12.88
C ALA A 50 -13.84 2.16 14.17
N ARG A 51 -13.59 3.32 14.79
CA ARG A 51 -14.34 3.78 15.98
C ARG A 51 -15.79 4.05 15.68
N ARG A 52 -16.10 4.68 14.55
CA ARG A 52 -17.49 4.94 14.12
C ARG A 52 -18.27 3.63 14.02
N ARG A 53 -17.72 2.65 13.30
CA ARG A 53 -18.34 1.33 13.17
C ARG A 53 -18.48 0.64 14.53
N LEU A 54 -17.49 0.76 15.42
CA LEU A 54 -17.59 0.18 16.77
C LEU A 54 -18.77 0.75 17.57
N ASN A 55 -19.02 2.05 17.47
CA ASN A 55 -20.14 2.71 18.14
C ASN A 55 -21.50 2.32 17.56
N GLU A 56 -21.55 1.93 16.28
CA GLU A 56 -22.76 1.46 15.59
C GLU A 56 -23.13 0.01 15.98
N HIS A 57 -22.20 -0.76 16.53
CA HIS A 57 -22.39 -2.17 16.91
C HIS A 57 -22.32 -2.40 18.44
N SER A 58 -22.92 -3.48 18.94
CA SER A 58 -22.86 -3.82 20.37
C SER A 58 -21.42 -4.13 20.80
N GLU A 59 -20.96 -3.57 21.94
CA GLU A 59 -19.63 -3.77 22.54
C GLU A 59 -19.36 -5.18 23.11
N LYS A 60 -20.05 -6.19 22.58
CA LYS A 60 -19.93 -7.59 23.00
C LYS A 60 -19.27 -8.39 21.88
N TYR A 61 -18.13 -9.00 22.20
CA TYR A 61 -17.38 -9.85 21.28
C TYR A 61 -17.24 -11.25 21.86
N CYS A 62 -17.17 -12.28 21.01
CA CYS A 62 -16.84 -13.62 21.50
C CYS A 62 -15.39 -13.68 21.99
N THR A 63 -15.09 -14.62 22.89
CA THR A 63 -13.76 -14.84 23.46
C THR A 63 -12.67 -14.98 22.39
N ASP A 64 -12.97 -15.65 21.29
CA ASP A 64 -12.00 -15.88 20.21
C ASP A 64 -11.55 -14.57 19.54
N HIS A 65 -12.43 -13.56 19.46
CA HIS A 65 -12.03 -12.26 18.94
C HIS A 65 -11.09 -11.56 19.92
N PHE A 66 -11.38 -11.59 21.23
CA PHE A 66 -10.46 -11.04 22.23
C PHE A 66 -9.07 -11.68 22.12
N THR A 67 -9.00 -13.02 22.00
CA THR A 67 -7.74 -13.73 21.79
C THR A 67 -7.06 -13.33 20.47
N HIS A 68 -7.81 -13.25 19.36
CA HIS A 68 -7.25 -12.82 18.09
C HIS A 68 -6.70 -11.38 18.13
N PHE A 69 -7.40 -10.47 18.79
CA PHE A 69 -6.94 -9.11 19.03
C PHE A 69 -5.68 -9.11 19.90
N ALA A 70 -5.62 -9.95 20.93
CA ALA A 70 -4.45 -10.09 21.80
C ALA A 70 -3.23 -10.63 21.04
N ASP A 71 -3.44 -11.61 20.16
CA ASP A 71 -2.38 -12.15 19.30
C ASP A 71 -1.84 -11.06 18.36
N LYS A 72 -2.73 -10.26 17.76
CA LYS A 72 -2.28 -9.13 16.93
C LYS A 72 -1.60 -8.03 17.73
N LEU A 73 -2.08 -7.74 18.94
CA LEU A 73 -1.41 -6.80 19.83
C LEU A 73 -0.03 -7.30 20.23
N PHE A 74 0.12 -8.61 20.48
CA PHE A 74 1.39 -9.24 20.80
C PHE A 74 2.39 -9.04 19.65
N GLU A 75 2.01 -9.36 18.42
CA GLU A 75 2.84 -9.17 17.23
C GLU A 75 3.20 -7.69 17.00
N ILE A 76 2.23 -6.77 17.08
CA ILE A 76 2.50 -5.32 16.89
C ILE A 76 3.38 -4.77 18.02
N SER A 77 3.19 -5.20 19.26
CA SER A 77 4.00 -4.74 20.39
C SER A 77 5.45 -5.22 20.30
N GLY A 78 5.71 -6.27 19.53
CA GLY A 78 7.04 -6.88 19.38
C GLY A 78 7.65 -7.26 20.72
N LEU A 79 6.85 -7.86 21.60
CA LEU A 79 7.28 -8.31 22.92
C LEU A 79 8.41 -9.33 22.78
N ASN A 80 9.58 -9.00 23.33
CA ASN A 80 10.74 -9.88 23.28
C ASN A 80 10.79 -10.83 24.51
N PRO A 81 11.66 -11.86 24.50
CA PRO A 81 11.79 -12.80 25.62
C PRO A 81 12.21 -12.17 26.96
N LYS A 82 12.68 -10.92 26.97
CA LYS A 82 13.02 -10.16 28.19
C LYS A 82 11.83 -9.38 28.75
N GLY A 83 10.61 -9.60 28.26
CA GLY A 83 9.43 -8.85 28.69
C GLY A 83 9.41 -7.38 28.23
N GLN A 84 10.26 -7.02 27.26
CA GLN A 84 10.37 -5.66 26.75
C GLN A 84 9.67 -5.52 25.40
N PHE A 85 8.92 -4.45 25.22
CA PHE A 85 8.27 -4.14 23.95
C PHE A 85 9.23 -3.56 22.93
N HIS A 86 8.94 -3.82 21.66
CA HIS A 86 9.57 -3.11 20.56
C HIS A 86 9.11 -1.65 20.55
N ARG A 87 10.07 -0.73 20.66
CA ARG A 87 9.81 0.71 20.73
C ARG A 87 8.88 1.20 19.63
N ILE A 88 9.18 0.84 18.38
CA ILE A 88 8.39 1.29 17.22
C ILE A 88 6.97 0.72 17.27
N GLY A 89 6.83 -0.54 17.72
CA GLY A 89 5.54 -1.21 17.85
C GLY A 89 4.59 -0.47 18.79
N VAL A 90 5.07 -0.16 19.99
CA VAL A 90 4.31 0.64 20.96
C VAL A 90 4.02 2.05 20.44
N ARG A 91 5.00 2.70 19.80
CA ARG A 91 4.78 4.04 19.21
C ARG A 91 3.69 4.04 18.15
N ILE A 92 3.58 3.00 17.33
CA ILE A 92 2.49 2.87 16.35
C ILE A 92 1.13 2.84 17.07
N LEU A 93 0.99 2.01 18.12
CA LEU A 93 -0.23 1.91 18.92
C LEU A 93 -0.58 3.24 19.63
N GLU A 94 0.44 3.96 20.10
CA GLU A 94 0.29 5.28 20.71
C GLU A 94 -0.18 6.34 19.72
N ILE A 95 0.34 6.33 18.48
CA ILE A 95 -0.14 7.23 17.43
C ILE A 95 -1.60 6.91 17.08
N MET A 96 -1.96 5.62 16.96
CA MET A 96 -3.35 5.20 16.70
C MET A 96 -4.30 5.69 17.80
N THR A 97 -3.95 5.39 19.06
CA THR A 97 -4.75 5.78 20.22
C THR A 97 -4.83 7.30 20.34
N GLY A 98 -3.73 8.00 20.09
CA GLY A 98 -3.68 9.46 20.03
C GLY A 98 -4.62 10.05 18.98
N CYS A 99 -4.78 9.42 17.82
CA CYS A 99 -5.73 9.85 16.80
C CYS A 99 -7.19 9.76 17.29
N LEU A 100 -7.53 8.70 18.04
CA LEU A 100 -8.86 8.54 18.65
C LEU A 100 -9.12 9.59 19.73
N LEU A 101 -8.10 9.92 20.51
CA LEU A 101 -8.17 10.90 21.59
C LEU A 101 -7.94 12.34 21.10
N LYS A 102 -7.65 12.54 19.80
CA LYS A 102 -7.28 13.83 19.20
C LYS A 102 -6.13 14.53 19.93
N LYS A 103 -5.17 13.77 20.44
CA LYS A 103 -3.98 14.27 21.13
C LYS A 103 -2.75 13.43 20.80
N TYR A 104 -1.55 14.01 20.92
CA TYR A 104 -0.31 13.26 20.80
C TYR A 104 0.02 12.60 22.13
N LEU A 105 0.48 11.35 22.11
CA LEU A 105 0.81 10.61 23.34
C LEU A 105 2.32 10.62 23.60
N GLU A 106 2.70 10.76 24.86
CA GLU A 106 4.08 10.54 25.31
C GLU A 106 4.50 9.08 25.13
N GLU A 107 5.79 8.83 24.98
CA GLU A 107 6.35 7.50 24.76
C GLU A 107 6.19 6.62 26.01
N GLY A 108 5.63 5.44 25.84
CA GLY A 108 5.39 4.48 26.92
C GLY A 108 4.05 4.66 27.64
N SER A 109 3.23 5.64 27.25
CA SER A 109 1.92 5.92 27.85
C SER A 109 0.97 4.71 27.82
N LEU A 110 1.15 3.80 26.85
CA LEU A 110 0.31 2.61 26.72
C LEU A 110 0.94 1.33 27.27
N ASN A 111 2.19 1.36 27.75
CA ASN A 111 2.92 0.15 28.16
C ASN A 111 2.14 -0.69 29.17
N HIS A 112 1.61 -0.03 30.21
CA HIS A 112 0.83 -0.68 31.26
C HIS A 112 -0.43 -1.35 30.69
N SER A 113 -1.22 -0.60 29.93
CA SER A 113 -2.48 -1.09 29.36
C SER A 113 -2.27 -2.23 28.37
N ILE A 114 -1.19 -2.16 27.57
CA ILE A 114 -0.80 -3.23 26.66
C ILE A 114 -0.39 -4.48 27.46
N ARG A 115 0.44 -4.35 28.50
CA ARG A 115 0.82 -5.49 29.36
C ARG A 115 -0.39 -6.16 29.98
N PHE A 116 -1.28 -5.38 30.57
CA PHE A 116 -2.47 -5.92 31.21
C PHE A 116 -3.37 -6.65 30.21
N PHE A 117 -3.65 -6.03 29.06
CA PHE A 117 -4.44 -6.64 27.99
C PHE A 117 -3.84 -7.97 27.53
N LEU A 118 -2.53 -7.98 27.28
CA LEU A 118 -1.81 -9.18 26.83
C LEU A 118 -1.81 -10.28 27.89
N CYS A 119 -1.57 -9.97 29.16
CA CYS A 119 -1.67 -10.96 30.23
C CYS A 119 -3.07 -11.56 30.35
N LYS A 120 -4.10 -10.74 30.13
CA LYS A 120 -5.49 -11.15 30.27
C LYS A 120 -5.96 -12.07 29.13
N TYR A 121 -5.50 -11.83 27.90
CA TYR A 121 -6.07 -12.47 26.70
C TYR A 121 -5.07 -13.24 25.82
N CYS A 122 -3.76 -13.15 26.09
CA CYS A 122 -2.71 -13.87 25.36
C CYS A 122 -1.82 -14.67 26.35
N PRO A 123 -2.08 -15.98 26.54
CA PRO A 123 -1.34 -16.81 27.50
C PRO A 123 0.18 -16.80 27.27
N LYS A 124 0.61 -16.79 26.00
CA LYS A 124 2.03 -16.73 25.62
C LYS A 124 2.70 -15.45 26.12
N ALA A 125 2.04 -14.30 25.98
CA ALA A 125 2.56 -13.03 26.46
C ALA A 125 2.63 -13.00 27.99
N CYS A 126 1.60 -13.53 28.67
CA CYS A 126 1.56 -13.64 30.12
C CYS A 126 2.77 -14.43 30.66
N GLN A 127 3.06 -15.58 30.04
CA GLN A 127 4.22 -16.39 30.38
C GLN A 127 5.53 -15.61 30.21
N VAL A 128 5.71 -14.90 29.09
CA VAL A 128 6.91 -14.07 28.86
C VAL A 128 7.09 -13.01 29.95
N PHE A 129 6.01 -12.35 30.39
CA PHE A 129 6.11 -11.36 31.47
C PHE A 129 6.47 -11.99 32.82
N GLN A 130 5.92 -13.17 33.12
CA GLN A 130 6.23 -13.90 34.36
C GLN A 130 7.69 -14.35 34.38
N GLU A 131 8.18 -14.95 33.29
CA GLU A 131 9.57 -15.38 33.14
C GLU A 131 10.55 -14.22 33.20
N ALA A 132 10.17 -13.05 32.66
CA ALA A 132 10.96 -11.84 32.71
C ALA A 132 10.86 -11.06 34.04
N ALA A 133 10.09 -11.55 35.01
CA ALA A 133 9.76 -10.84 36.26
C ALA A 133 9.25 -9.40 36.00
N ALA A 134 8.50 -9.21 34.92
CA ALA A 134 7.95 -7.91 34.55
C ALA A 134 6.71 -7.60 35.39
N ASN A 135 6.68 -6.41 35.99
CA ASN A 135 5.50 -5.95 36.73
C ASN A 135 4.30 -5.79 35.79
N VAL A 136 3.24 -6.57 36.07
CA VAL A 136 1.92 -6.45 35.45
C VAL A 136 0.91 -6.17 36.55
N TYR A 137 0.35 -4.97 36.52
CA TYR A 137 -0.67 -4.56 37.48
C TYR A 137 -2.02 -5.18 37.13
N PRO A 138 -2.92 -5.37 38.10
CA PRO A 138 -4.15 -6.16 37.94
C PRO A 138 -5.31 -5.39 37.25
N GLU A 139 -5.06 -4.21 36.71
CA GLU A 139 -6.09 -3.37 36.11
C GLU A 139 -5.52 -2.48 34.99
N TYR A 140 -6.41 -1.97 34.13
CA TYR A 140 -6.03 -0.98 33.12
C TYR A 140 -5.65 0.36 33.75
N SER A 141 -4.70 1.07 33.13
CA SER A 141 -4.49 2.48 33.45
C SER A 141 -5.72 3.29 33.07
N LYS A 142 -6.06 4.27 33.90
CA LYS A 142 -7.09 5.27 33.59
C LYS A 142 -6.68 6.09 32.35
N VAL A 143 -7.64 6.44 31.49
CA VAL A 143 -7.36 7.19 30.23
C VAL A 143 -6.80 8.58 30.53
N GLU A 144 -7.18 9.14 31.67
CA GLU A 144 -6.68 10.42 32.20
C GLU A 144 -5.17 10.37 32.48
N ASN A 145 -4.62 9.19 32.78
CA ASN A 145 -3.18 8.99 33.01
C ASN A 145 -2.38 8.95 31.70
N ILE A 146 -3.03 9.00 30.53
CA ILE A 146 -2.33 9.10 29.25
C ILE A 146 -1.81 10.54 29.10
N PHE A 147 -0.51 10.70 29.28
CA PHE A 147 0.18 11.97 29.13
C PHE A 147 0.13 12.48 27.68
N SER A 148 -0.11 13.79 27.56
CA SER A 148 -0.26 14.48 26.29
C SER A 148 1.05 15.13 25.90
N ALA A 149 1.53 14.89 24.68
CA ALA A 149 2.67 15.57 24.08
C ALA A 149 2.20 16.76 23.22
N LYS A 150 3.07 17.76 23.00
CA LYS A 150 2.82 18.82 22.02
C LYS A 150 3.05 18.30 20.60
N GLN A 151 2.21 18.72 19.64
CA GLN A 151 2.33 18.33 18.21
C GLN A 151 3.70 18.67 17.61
N ALA A 152 4.25 19.85 17.97
CA ALA A 152 5.57 20.31 17.54
C ALA A 152 6.73 19.44 18.07
N GLN A 153 6.46 18.44 18.90
CA GLN A 153 7.45 17.56 19.53
C GLN A 153 7.31 16.10 19.08
N CYS A 154 6.55 15.81 18.02
CA CYS A 154 6.35 14.44 17.55
C CYS A 154 7.67 13.83 17.07
N PRO A 155 8.25 12.84 17.79
CA PRO A 155 9.54 12.27 17.41
C PRO A 155 9.40 11.42 16.15
N CYS A 156 10.46 11.36 15.36
CA CYS A 156 10.56 10.44 14.23
C CYS A 156 10.34 9.00 14.72
N LEU A 157 9.40 8.27 14.11
CA LEU A 157 9.06 6.90 14.48
C LEU A 157 10.28 5.97 14.46
N LYS A 158 11.20 6.17 13.51
CA LYS A 158 12.36 5.30 13.29
C LYS A 158 13.52 5.54 14.26
N CYS A 159 13.88 6.78 14.55
CA CYS A 159 15.04 7.08 15.40
C CYS A 159 14.70 7.70 16.76
N GLY A 160 13.43 8.08 16.97
CA GLY A 160 12.99 8.73 18.19
C GLY A 160 13.49 10.15 18.40
N LYS A 161 14.29 10.69 17.48
CA LYS A 161 14.78 12.07 17.57
C LYS A 161 13.65 13.03 17.21
N ARG A 162 13.60 14.14 17.94
CA ARG A 162 12.83 15.33 17.58
C ARG A 162 13.70 16.15 16.68
N ASP A 163 13.17 16.56 15.54
CA ASP A 163 13.86 17.54 14.72
C ASP A 163 13.33 18.91 15.11
N GLU A 164 14.10 19.65 15.91
CA GLU A 164 13.75 21.01 16.32
C GLU A 164 14.01 22.02 15.19
N LYS A 165 14.82 21.63 14.18
CA LYS A 165 15.27 22.50 13.09
C LYS A 165 14.56 22.22 11.77
N GLU A 166 14.05 21.01 11.57
CA GLU A 166 13.22 20.66 10.41
C GLU A 166 11.79 20.35 10.86
N HIS A 167 10.78 20.97 10.23
CA HIS A 167 9.38 20.61 10.50
C HIS A 167 9.18 19.08 10.39
N PRO A 168 8.44 18.44 11.32
CA PRO A 168 8.19 17.01 11.23
C PRO A 168 7.53 16.69 9.90
N ARG A 169 8.15 15.82 9.09
CA ARG A 169 7.55 15.33 7.86
C ARG A 169 6.62 14.18 8.21
N PHE A 170 5.34 14.38 7.94
CA PHE A 170 4.32 13.35 8.07
C PHE A 170 4.11 12.68 6.72
N LEU A 171 4.09 11.34 6.70
CA LEU A 171 3.57 10.59 5.56
C LEU A 171 2.04 10.53 5.69
N GLU A 172 1.35 11.43 4.99
CA GLU A 172 -0.10 11.62 5.08
C GLU A 172 -0.85 10.82 4.02
N LYS A 173 -0.20 10.49 2.90
CA LYS A 173 -0.81 9.72 1.82
C LYS A 173 -0.64 8.22 2.07
N TYR A 174 -1.69 7.46 1.80
CA TYR A 174 -1.67 5.99 1.90
C TYR A 174 -0.48 5.37 1.14
N TYR A 175 -0.26 5.77 -0.11
CA TYR A 175 0.84 5.25 -0.92
C TYR A 175 2.24 5.57 -0.36
N GLU A 176 2.38 6.67 0.40
CA GLU A 176 3.65 7.00 1.06
C GLU A 176 3.91 6.08 2.25
N ARG A 177 2.87 5.82 3.06
CA ARG A 177 2.96 4.91 4.20
C ARG A 177 3.19 3.47 3.76
N VAL A 178 2.53 3.01 2.70
CA VAL A 178 2.78 1.68 2.12
C VAL A 178 4.21 1.61 1.57
N GLY A 179 4.68 2.64 0.86
CA GLY A 179 6.07 2.72 0.38
C GLY A 179 7.09 2.61 1.53
N TYR A 180 6.88 3.34 2.63
CA TYR A 180 7.68 3.18 3.84
C TYR A 180 7.55 1.77 4.44
N GLY A 181 6.35 1.20 4.48
CA GLY A 181 6.11 -0.15 4.98
C GLY A 181 6.89 -1.22 4.21
N ILE A 182 7.01 -1.09 2.89
CA ILE A 182 7.83 -1.96 2.05
C ILE A 182 9.30 -1.86 2.43
N TYR A 183 9.81 -0.63 2.62
CA TYR A 183 11.18 -0.41 3.07
C TYR A 183 11.44 -0.97 4.47
N ALA A 184 10.56 -0.67 5.41
CA ALA A 184 10.76 -0.98 6.81
C ALA A 184 10.46 -2.45 7.14
N GLY A 185 9.72 -3.14 6.26
CA GLY A 185 9.32 -4.53 6.43
C GLY A 185 10.47 -5.55 6.39
N PRO A 186 10.14 -6.84 6.62
CA PRO A 186 11.12 -7.88 6.91
C PRO A 186 12.17 -8.13 5.82
N LEU A 187 11.78 -7.94 4.56
CA LEU A 187 12.67 -8.24 3.43
C LEU A 187 13.76 -7.18 3.22
N VAL A 188 13.46 -5.91 3.49
CA VAL A 188 14.30 -4.80 3.03
C VAL A 188 15.20 -4.29 4.14
N ALA A 189 14.60 -3.78 5.22
CA ALA A 189 15.35 -3.25 6.36
C ALA A 189 15.14 -4.09 7.63
N ASN A 190 14.12 -4.95 7.65
CA ASN A 190 13.74 -5.77 8.81
C ASN A 190 13.62 -4.95 10.12
N ILE A 191 13.05 -3.75 10.00
CA ILE A 191 12.79 -2.86 11.14
C ILE A 191 11.43 -3.18 11.75
N LEU A 192 10.47 -3.56 10.91
CA LEU A 192 9.09 -3.87 11.26
C LEU A 192 8.76 -5.29 10.81
N ASN A 193 8.05 -6.03 11.66
CA ASN A 193 7.36 -7.25 11.25
C ASN A 193 6.12 -6.91 10.41
N ASN A 194 5.44 -7.91 9.87
CA ASN A 194 4.30 -7.72 8.97
C ASN A 194 3.16 -6.95 9.63
N GLU A 195 2.84 -7.28 10.87
CA GLU A 195 1.77 -6.65 11.64
C GLU A 195 2.07 -5.18 11.94
N MET A 196 3.32 -4.84 12.29
CA MET A 196 3.75 -3.45 12.45
C MET A 196 3.68 -2.68 11.12
N VAL A 197 3.97 -3.32 9.98
CA VAL A 197 3.83 -2.69 8.66
C VAL A 197 2.36 -2.39 8.36
N HIS A 198 1.43 -3.32 8.64
CA HIS A 198 -0.02 -3.09 8.47
C HIS A 198 -0.50 -1.94 9.33
N ALA A 199 -0.09 -1.95 10.60
CA ALA A 199 -0.46 -0.93 11.54
C ALA A 199 0.08 0.44 11.09
N ALA A 200 1.33 0.51 10.64
CA ALA A 200 1.90 1.75 10.10
C ALA A 200 1.17 2.26 8.84
N ALA A 201 0.65 1.37 7.98
CA ALA A 201 -0.04 1.75 6.75
C ALA A 201 -1.41 2.42 6.97
N VAL A 202 -2.13 2.03 8.04
CA VAL A 202 -3.47 2.56 8.38
C VAL A 202 -3.46 3.83 9.24
N LEU A 203 -2.28 4.24 9.73
CA LEU A 203 -2.13 5.51 10.44
C LEU A 203 -2.55 6.68 9.55
N PRO A 204 -3.24 7.71 10.06
CA PRO A 204 -3.56 8.88 9.25
C PRO A 204 -2.29 9.66 8.86
N ASN A 205 -1.32 9.74 9.79
CA ASN A 205 -0.06 10.43 9.60
C ASN A 205 1.08 9.61 10.23
N LEU A 206 2.14 9.33 9.48
CA LEU A 206 3.33 8.64 10.00
C LEU A 206 4.48 9.65 10.19
N PRO A 207 4.95 9.90 11.42
CA PRO A 207 6.02 10.86 11.65
C PRO A 207 7.40 10.26 11.34
N LEU A 208 8.13 10.82 10.37
CA LEU A 208 9.52 10.46 10.05
C LEU A 208 10.35 11.72 9.77
N CYS A 209 11.62 11.74 10.17
CA CYS A 209 12.49 12.88 9.81
C CYS A 209 12.87 12.83 8.32
N ALA A 210 13.10 14.00 7.71
CA ALA A 210 13.37 14.11 6.28
C ALA A 210 14.58 13.25 5.86
N ARG A 211 15.63 13.25 6.68
CA ARG A 211 16.82 12.42 6.47
C ARG A 211 16.50 10.92 6.35
N HIS A 212 15.59 10.39 7.18
CA HIS A 212 15.19 8.99 7.03
C HIS A 212 14.37 8.77 5.77
N ILE A 213 13.40 9.65 5.49
CA ILE A 213 12.57 9.53 4.28
C ILE A 213 13.45 9.47 3.01
N GLU A 214 14.44 10.35 2.90
CA GLU A 214 15.34 10.40 1.75
C GLU A 214 16.27 9.18 1.68
N ASN A 215 16.86 8.76 2.81
CA ASN A 215 17.72 7.57 2.85
C ASN A 215 16.95 6.29 2.55
N ASP A 216 15.71 6.19 3.03
CA ASP A 216 14.85 5.03 2.85
C ASP A 216 14.41 4.94 1.38
N ALA A 217 14.11 6.08 0.74
CA ALA A 217 13.83 6.15 -0.70
C ALA A 217 15.03 5.75 -1.57
N LYS A 218 16.26 6.18 -1.21
CA LYS A 218 17.50 5.76 -1.89
C LYS A 218 17.71 4.25 -1.78
N LYS A 219 17.50 3.67 -0.59
CA LYS A 219 17.61 2.22 -0.39
C LYS A 219 16.56 1.44 -1.17
N LEU A 220 15.31 1.91 -1.21
CA LEU A 220 14.26 1.31 -2.03
C LEU A 220 14.57 1.38 -3.53
N LYS A 221 15.17 2.47 -4.00
CA LYS A 221 15.61 2.58 -5.40
C LYS A 221 16.61 1.47 -5.76
N ASN A 222 17.52 1.10 -4.86
CA ASN A 222 18.46 0.01 -5.12
C ASN A 222 17.79 -1.37 -5.19
N ILE A 223 16.65 -1.56 -4.52
CA ILE A 223 15.88 -2.80 -4.61
C ILE A 223 15.30 -3.02 -6.00
N GLU A 224 15.01 -1.96 -6.75
CA GLU A 224 14.55 -2.08 -8.14
C GLU A 224 15.49 -2.98 -8.97
N ASN A 225 16.80 -2.85 -8.77
CA ASN A 225 17.79 -3.66 -9.47
C ASN A 225 17.86 -5.09 -8.96
N MET A 226 17.58 -5.30 -7.67
CA MET A 226 17.49 -6.65 -7.11
C MET A 226 16.30 -7.43 -7.68
N LEU A 227 15.24 -6.75 -8.12
CA LEU A 227 14.09 -7.43 -8.72
C LEU A 227 14.40 -8.07 -10.07
N LEU A 228 15.54 -7.77 -10.71
CA LEU A 228 15.97 -8.41 -11.95
C LEU A 228 16.45 -9.86 -11.76
N ASP A 229 16.78 -10.23 -10.52
CA ASP A 229 17.20 -11.56 -10.12
C ASP A 229 15.98 -12.38 -9.71
N GLU A 230 15.84 -13.58 -10.29
CA GLU A 230 14.64 -14.41 -10.13
C GLU A 230 14.40 -14.85 -8.68
N GLU A 231 15.45 -15.27 -7.97
CA GLU A 231 15.34 -15.70 -6.57
C GLU A 231 14.95 -14.53 -5.67
N LYS A 232 15.57 -13.36 -5.88
CA LYS A 232 15.26 -12.13 -5.13
C LYS A 232 13.86 -11.60 -5.45
N TYR A 233 13.42 -11.70 -6.71
CA TYR A 233 12.06 -11.36 -7.09
C TYR A 233 11.04 -12.25 -6.39
N GLU A 234 11.26 -13.56 -6.35
CA GLU A 234 10.33 -14.49 -5.70
C GLU A 234 10.33 -14.30 -4.18
N ALA A 235 11.48 -14.00 -3.56
CA ALA A 235 11.55 -13.58 -2.16
C ALA A 235 10.76 -12.28 -1.92
N PHE A 236 10.88 -11.29 -2.81
CA PHE A 236 10.10 -10.06 -2.76
C PHE A 236 8.60 -10.33 -2.89
N ARG A 237 8.21 -11.17 -3.84
CA ARG A 237 6.82 -11.56 -4.06
C ARG A 237 6.21 -12.21 -2.83
N LYS A 238 6.89 -13.22 -2.26
CA LYS A 238 6.42 -13.91 -1.04
C LYS A 238 6.29 -12.94 0.13
N ALA A 239 7.27 -12.04 0.32
CA ALA A 239 7.21 -11.05 1.38
C ALA A 239 6.04 -10.07 1.18
N MET A 240 5.84 -9.52 -0.02
CA MET A 240 4.75 -8.59 -0.30
C MET A 240 3.38 -9.24 -0.16
N LEU A 241 3.24 -10.52 -0.53
CA LEU A 241 2.02 -11.28 -0.33
C LEU A 241 1.74 -11.53 1.16
N ALA A 242 2.77 -11.94 1.92
CA ALA A 242 2.65 -12.16 3.37
C ALA A 242 2.36 -10.87 4.14
N THR A 243 2.97 -9.76 3.72
CA THR A 243 2.64 -8.44 4.26
C THR A 243 1.28 -8.02 3.69
N PHE A 244 1.16 -7.51 2.49
CA PHE A 244 -0.04 -6.76 2.09
C PHE A 244 -1.24 -7.61 1.65
N GLY A 245 -1.11 -8.94 1.58
CA GLY A 245 -2.16 -9.85 1.08
C GLY A 245 -2.53 -9.60 -0.39
N ARG A 246 -1.67 -8.90 -1.13
CA ARG A 246 -1.92 -8.37 -2.46
C ARG A 246 -0.79 -8.74 -3.41
N CYS A 247 -1.04 -8.53 -4.70
CA CYS A 247 -0.04 -8.73 -5.74
C CYS A 247 1.16 -7.80 -5.60
N VAL A 248 2.29 -8.27 -6.14
CA VAL A 248 3.56 -7.54 -6.24
C VAL A 248 3.38 -6.17 -6.88
N ILE A 249 2.49 -6.02 -7.87
CA ILE A 249 2.25 -4.74 -8.56
C ILE A 249 1.62 -3.71 -7.62
N ASP A 250 0.73 -4.14 -6.74
CA ASP A 250 0.09 -3.29 -5.73
C ASP A 250 1.09 -2.77 -4.69
N ALA A 251 2.20 -3.47 -4.48
CA ALA A 251 3.31 -3.01 -3.65
C ALA A 251 4.28 -2.12 -4.45
N LEU A 252 4.62 -2.51 -5.68
CA LEU A 252 5.55 -1.76 -6.53
C LEU A 252 5.04 -0.34 -6.80
N LYS A 253 3.76 -0.13 -7.04
CA LYS A 253 3.23 1.22 -7.31
C LYS A 253 3.45 2.22 -6.15
N PRO A 254 3.06 1.91 -4.89
CA PRO A 254 3.43 2.72 -3.73
C PRO A 254 4.94 2.87 -3.54
N MET A 255 5.73 1.80 -3.77
CA MET A 255 7.20 1.88 -3.72
C MET A 255 7.74 2.91 -4.72
N GLN A 256 7.28 2.85 -5.98
CA GLN A 256 7.64 3.79 -7.03
C GLN A 256 7.19 5.21 -6.72
N PHE A 257 5.98 5.37 -6.17
CA PHE A 257 5.49 6.66 -5.73
C PHE A 257 6.41 7.27 -4.67
N PHE A 258 6.78 6.48 -3.66
CA PHE A 258 7.68 6.90 -2.59
C PHE A 258 9.07 7.27 -3.11
N ILE A 259 9.67 6.43 -3.95
CA ILE A 259 10.97 6.70 -4.59
C ILE A 259 10.90 7.99 -5.41
N ASN A 260 9.93 8.13 -6.32
CA ASN A 260 9.87 9.30 -7.20
C ASN A 260 9.63 10.61 -6.43
N LYS A 261 8.93 10.56 -5.29
CA LYS A 261 8.66 11.74 -4.46
C LYS A 261 9.90 12.20 -3.69
N TYR A 262 10.69 11.27 -3.14
CA TYR A 262 11.75 11.57 -2.17
C TYR A 262 13.17 11.28 -2.66
N CYS A 263 13.31 10.56 -3.76
CA CYS A 263 14.54 10.30 -4.49
C CYS A 263 14.27 10.34 -6.01
N PRO A 264 13.85 11.49 -6.56
CA PRO A 264 13.48 11.61 -7.96
C PRO A 264 14.65 11.23 -8.86
N ARG A 265 14.33 10.62 -10.01
CA ARG A 265 15.33 10.34 -11.04
C ARG A 265 15.81 11.65 -11.66
N SER A 266 17.12 11.81 -11.77
CA SER A 266 17.71 12.95 -12.47
C SER A 266 17.42 12.84 -13.98
N PRO A 267 16.77 13.84 -14.59
CA PRO A 267 16.59 13.86 -16.03
C PRO A 267 17.93 14.11 -16.72
N ILE A 268 18.09 13.51 -17.90
CA ILE A 268 19.15 13.84 -18.86
C ILE A 268 18.57 14.89 -19.80
N THR A 269 19.22 16.05 -19.88
CA THR A 269 18.77 17.21 -20.67
C THR A 269 19.96 17.82 -21.41
N GLY A 270 19.68 18.64 -22.43
CA GLY A 270 20.70 19.33 -23.23
C GLY A 270 21.07 18.57 -24.50
N ASP A 271 22.14 19.01 -25.16
CA ASP A 271 22.57 18.47 -26.46
C ASP A 271 23.10 17.02 -26.38
N ASP A 272 23.60 16.64 -25.21
CA ASP A 272 24.06 15.29 -24.88
C ASP A 272 22.92 14.32 -24.52
N ALA A 273 21.67 14.79 -24.48
CA ALA A 273 20.54 13.93 -24.15
C ALA A 273 20.35 12.83 -25.22
N PRO A 274 20.25 11.55 -24.81
CA PRO A 274 20.03 10.45 -25.73
C PRO A 274 18.65 10.59 -26.38
N THR A 275 18.54 10.18 -27.65
CA THR A 275 17.27 10.20 -28.38
C THR A 275 16.26 9.30 -27.68
N CYS A 276 15.05 9.82 -27.38
CA CYS A 276 13.99 9.04 -26.78
C CYS A 276 13.65 7.82 -27.65
N SER A 277 13.82 6.61 -27.10
CA SER A 277 13.56 5.34 -27.80
C SER A 277 12.12 5.17 -28.30
N SER A 278 11.18 5.87 -27.66
CA SER A 278 9.75 5.77 -27.96
C SER A 278 9.26 6.73 -29.04
N CYS A 279 9.63 8.01 -28.99
CA CYS A 279 9.18 9.03 -29.95
C CYS A 279 10.26 9.50 -30.93
N SER A 280 11.50 9.02 -30.79
CA SER A 280 12.65 9.35 -31.64
C SER A 280 13.03 10.84 -31.62
N LEU A 281 12.63 11.59 -30.59
CA LEU A 281 12.99 13.00 -30.40
C LEU A 281 14.07 13.16 -29.32
N LYS A 282 15.01 14.10 -29.51
CA LYS A 282 15.97 14.54 -28.48
C LYS A 282 15.43 15.64 -27.55
N LYS A 283 14.27 16.21 -27.87
CA LYS A 283 13.69 17.34 -27.14
C LYS A 283 13.00 16.91 -25.85
N GLY A 284 13.51 17.38 -24.72
CA GLY A 284 12.88 17.26 -23.40
C GLY A 284 13.71 16.44 -22.40
N ALA A 285 13.17 16.29 -21.20
CA ALA A 285 13.80 15.49 -20.15
C ALA A 285 13.67 13.99 -20.43
N VAL A 286 14.79 13.35 -20.77
CA VAL A 286 14.89 11.92 -21.01
C VAL A 286 15.40 11.23 -19.74
N PHE A 287 14.87 10.05 -19.44
CA PHE A 287 15.28 9.25 -18.30
C PHE A 287 15.78 7.89 -18.78
N TYR A 288 16.85 7.40 -18.15
CA TYR A 288 17.24 6.00 -18.27
C TYR A 288 16.44 5.16 -17.26
N ASP A 289 15.80 4.10 -17.75
CA ASP A 289 15.20 3.07 -16.92
C ASP A 289 16.11 1.83 -16.97
N GLU A 290 16.74 1.51 -15.84
CA GLU A 290 17.69 0.39 -15.70
C GLU A 290 17.02 -0.98 -15.90
N ILE A 291 15.76 -1.14 -15.50
CA ILE A 291 15.01 -2.40 -15.65
C ILE A 291 14.58 -2.59 -17.10
N LEU A 292 14.14 -1.51 -17.75
CA LEU A 292 13.73 -1.57 -19.16
C LEU A 292 14.92 -1.48 -20.13
N GLY A 293 16.09 -1.05 -19.66
CA GLY A 293 17.29 -0.84 -20.47
C GLY A 293 17.11 0.22 -21.57
N LYS A 294 16.31 1.27 -21.30
CA LYS A 294 15.92 2.25 -22.33
C LYS A 294 15.98 3.69 -21.83
N HIS A 295 16.33 4.58 -22.75
CA HIS A 295 16.18 6.02 -22.61
C HIS A 295 14.83 6.46 -23.22
N ALA A 296 13.96 7.07 -22.43
CA ALA A 296 12.74 7.69 -22.95
C ALA A 296 12.23 8.83 -22.06
N HIS A 297 11.34 9.67 -22.60
CA HIS A 297 10.59 10.61 -21.79
C HIS A 297 9.65 9.85 -20.84
N TRP A 298 9.41 10.40 -19.65
CA TRP A 298 8.49 9.82 -18.67
C TRP A 298 7.11 9.54 -19.26
N ASN A 299 6.54 10.53 -19.96
CA ASN A 299 5.23 10.37 -20.62
C ASN A 299 5.24 9.32 -21.72
N CYS A 300 6.36 9.13 -22.42
CA CYS A 300 6.46 8.08 -23.42
C CYS A 300 6.41 6.68 -22.78
N PHE A 301 7.07 6.46 -21.64
CA PHE A 301 6.93 5.20 -20.90
C PHE A 301 5.47 4.96 -20.45
N ARG A 302 4.79 6.01 -19.96
CA ARG A 302 3.36 5.94 -19.60
C ARG A 302 2.48 5.57 -20.79
N ASP A 303 2.71 6.19 -21.95
CA ASP A 303 1.98 5.87 -23.17
C ASP A 303 2.22 4.42 -23.61
N ARG A 304 3.46 3.90 -23.50
CA ARG A 304 3.76 2.50 -23.81
C ARG A 304 3.08 1.53 -22.84
N ALA A 305 3.08 1.83 -21.54
CA ALA A 305 2.37 1.01 -20.55
C ALA A 305 0.86 0.96 -20.84
N ARG A 306 0.26 2.11 -21.19
CA ARG A 306 -1.14 2.19 -21.59
C ARG A 306 -1.41 1.40 -22.87
N ASP A 307 -0.61 1.60 -23.91
CA ASP A 307 -0.76 0.90 -25.19
C ASP A 307 -0.63 -0.62 -25.03
N LEU A 308 0.30 -1.08 -24.20
CA LEU A 308 0.48 -2.49 -23.90
C LEU A 308 -0.76 -3.06 -23.21
N GLN A 309 -1.33 -2.35 -22.22
CA GLN A 309 -2.59 -2.75 -21.59
C GLN A 309 -3.72 -3.00 -22.62
N TRP A 310 -3.85 -2.11 -23.61
CA TRP A 310 -4.86 -2.25 -24.68
C TRP A 310 -4.60 -3.45 -25.59
N ASP A 311 -3.33 -3.77 -25.88
CA ASP A 311 -2.97 -4.95 -26.65
C ASP A 311 -3.31 -6.24 -25.89
N LEU A 312 -3.13 -6.27 -24.56
CA LEU A 312 -3.47 -7.41 -23.70
C LEU A 312 -4.98 -7.66 -23.60
N TRP A 313 -5.80 -6.62 -23.77
CA TRP A 313 -7.26 -6.71 -23.77
C TRP A 313 -7.81 -7.50 -24.97
N ARG A 314 -7.12 -7.54 -26.12
CA ARG A 314 -7.61 -8.18 -27.34
C ARG A 314 -7.53 -9.72 -27.37
N CYS A 315 -7.13 -10.35 -26.26
CA CYS A 315 -6.90 -11.79 -26.22
C CYS A 315 -8.08 -12.64 -25.71
N ASP A 316 -9.20 -12.06 -25.27
CA ASP A 316 -10.38 -12.84 -24.88
C ASP A 316 -11.49 -12.78 -25.93
N SER A 317 -11.60 -13.84 -26.73
CA SER A 317 -12.58 -13.96 -27.81
C SER A 317 -14.00 -14.31 -27.31
N LYS A 318 -14.18 -14.58 -26.02
CA LYS A 318 -15.44 -15.13 -25.48
C LYS A 318 -16.38 -14.10 -24.83
N CYS A 319 -15.91 -12.89 -24.51
CA CYS A 319 -16.72 -11.92 -23.78
C CYS A 319 -17.40 -10.90 -24.71
N LYS A 320 -18.70 -11.12 -25.01
CA LYS A 320 -19.52 -10.21 -25.85
C LYS A 320 -20.00 -8.94 -25.15
N SER A 321 -19.79 -8.79 -23.84
CA SER A 321 -20.14 -7.57 -23.09
C SER A 321 -18.94 -6.63 -22.97
N ARG A 322 -19.03 -5.46 -23.60
CA ARG A 322 -18.05 -4.37 -23.46
C ARG A 322 -18.18 -3.67 -22.10
N ALA A 323 -17.83 -4.37 -21.02
CA ALA A 323 -17.49 -3.74 -19.75
C ALA A 323 -15.96 -3.67 -19.67
N LEU A 324 -15.42 -2.51 -19.33
CA LEU A 324 -13.99 -2.26 -19.28
C LEU A 324 -13.41 -2.91 -18.01
N ILE A 325 -13.26 -4.23 -18.03
CA ILE A 325 -12.55 -4.97 -16.99
C ILE A 325 -11.09 -4.92 -17.40
N ALA A 326 -10.34 -3.99 -16.81
CA ALA A 326 -8.88 -3.97 -16.96
C ALA A 326 -8.35 -5.37 -16.59
N PRO A 327 -7.41 -5.97 -17.35
CA PRO A 327 -6.77 -7.19 -16.89
C PRO A 327 -6.21 -6.91 -15.50
N VAL A 328 -6.60 -7.74 -14.52
CA VAL A 328 -6.02 -7.66 -13.18
C VAL A 328 -4.56 -8.02 -13.39
N PRO A 329 -3.59 -7.12 -13.15
CA PRO A 329 -2.19 -7.38 -13.45
C PRO A 329 -1.66 -8.66 -12.74
N ASP A 330 -2.34 -9.08 -11.69
CA ASP A 330 -2.19 -10.34 -10.94
C ASP A 330 -2.36 -11.59 -11.81
N GLU A 331 -3.28 -11.57 -12.78
CA GLU A 331 -3.47 -12.65 -13.75
C GLU A 331 -2.29 -12.74 -14.72
N LEU A 332 -1.59 -11.63 -15.01
CA LEU A 332 -0.46 -11.64 -15.94
C LEU A 332 0.75 -12.39 -15.36
N LEU A 333 0.92 -12.39 -14.04
CA LEU A 333 1.98 -13.13 -13.36
C LEU A 333 1.77 -14.64 -13.39
N GLN A 334 0.51 -15.07 -13.44
CA GLN A 334 0.10 -16.48 -13.36
C GLN A 334 -0.22 -17.08 -14.73
N ARG A 335 -0.18 -16.27 -15.80
CA ARG A 335 -0.36 -16.76 -17.17
C ARG A 335 0.86 -17.56 -17.62
N GLU A 336 0.58 -18.72 -18.19
CA GLU A 336 1.55 -19.66 -18.74
C GLU A 336 1.17 -20.02 -20.19
N GLY A 337 2.12 -20.60 -20.93
CA GLY A 337 1.89 -21.07 -22.30
C GLY A 337 1.72 -19.96 -23.34
N GLU A 338 1.11 -20.32 -24.48
CA GLU A 338 1.04 -19.48 -25.68
C GLU A 338 0.42 -18.09 -25.47
N ASP A 339 -0.48 -17.96 -24.50
CA ASP A 339 -1.11 -16.68 -24.18
C ASP A 339 -0.15 -15.71 -23.49
N PHE A 340 0.79 -16.22 -22.68
CA PHE A 340 1.84 -15.40 -22.10
C PHE A 340 2.88 -14.99 -23.15
N ASP A 341 3.20 -15.86 -24.11
CA ASP A 341 4.09 -15.52 -25.23
C ASP A 341 3.56 -14.37 -26.08
N LYS A 342 2.23 -14.30 -26.28
CA LYS A 342 1.57 -13.16 -26.95
C LYS A 342 1.78 -11.85 -26.18
N VAL A 343 1.69 -11.89 -24.85
CA VAL A 343 1.96 -10.74 -23.96
C VAL A 343 3.39 -10.25 -24.12
N LEU A 344 4.36 -11.17 -24.01
CA LEU A 344 5.78 -10.85 -24.15
C LEU A 344 6.12 -10.31 -25.54
N LYS A 345 5.53 -10.88 -26.60
CA LYS A 345 5.69 -10.39 -27.98
C LYS A 345 5.14 -8.97 -28.14
N ALA A 346 3.98 -8.67 -27.55
CA ALA A 346 3.42 -7.32 -27.56
C ALA A 346 4.33 -6.33 -26.82
N MET A 347 4.87 -6.71 -25.66
CA MET A 347 5.82 -5.91 -24.90
C MET A 347 7.09 -5.62 -25.70
N ARG A 348 7.75 -6.67 -26.23
CA ARG A 348 8.97 -6.55 -27.05
C ARG A 348 8.76 -5.59 -28.23
N ARG A 349 7.63 -5.70 -28.92
CA ARG A 349 7.25 -4.81 -30.03
C ARG A 349 7.08 -3.35 -29.58
N ARG A 350 6.36 -3.10 -28.49
CA ARG A 350 6.05 -1.74 -28.00
C ARG A 350 7.29 -1.03 -27.44
N LEU A 351 8.16 -1.78 -26.77
CA LEU A 351 9.40 -1.27 -26.19
C LEU A 351 10.60 -1.30 -27.16
N LYS A 352 10.42 -1.87 -28.38
CA LYS A 352 11.48 -2.07 -29.36
C LYS A 352 12.69 -2.79 -28.73
N LEU A 353 12.42 -3.92 -28.06
CA LEU A 353 13.47 -4.79 -27.51
C LEU A 353 14.06 -5.60 -28.67
N THR A 354 15.37 -5.45 -28.88
CA THR A 354 16.13 -6.10 -29.96
C THR A 354 16.64 -7.47 -29.57
N GLU A 355 16.91 -7.68 -28.27
CA GLU A 355 17.36 -8.95 -27.71
C GLU A 355 16.22 -9.62 -26.93
N VAL A 356 16.10 -10.93 -27.09
CA VAL A 356 15.16 -11.74 -26.32
C VAL A 356 15.84 -12.14 -25.02
N GLN A 357 15.46 -11.48 -23.93
CA GLN A 357 15.92 -11.79 -22.59
C GLN A 357 15.28 -13.08 -22.04
N PRO A 358 15.82 -13.69 -20.97
CA PRO A 358 15.15 -14.80 -20.30
C PRO A 358 13.70 -14.46 -19.91
N GLU A 359 12.82 -15.47 -19.89
CA GLU A 359 11.39 -15.25 -19.64
C GLU A 359 11.14 -14.52 -18.31
N HIS A 360 11.77 -14.96 -17.21
CA HIS A 360 11.65 -14.33 -15.90
C HIS A 360 11.93 -12.83 -15.96
N TYR A 361 12.98 -12.43 -16.68
CA TYR A 361 13.39 -11.03 -16.81
C TYR A 361 12.31 -10.23 -17.55
N GLN A 362 11.75 -10.80 -18.61
CA GLN A 362 10.64 -10.18 -19.32
C GLN A 362 9.36 -10.08 -18.47
N ARG A 363 9.11 -11.05 -17.56
CA ARG A 363 8.01 -10.96 -16.57
C ARG A 363 8.24 -9.77 -15.64
N ILE A 364 9.44 -9.62 -15.10
CA ILE A 364 9.83 -8.51 -14.21
C ILE A 364 9.69 -7.16 -14.93
N GLN A 365 10.14 -7.06 -16.19
CA GLN A 365 9.99 -5.85 -17.00
C GLN A 365 8.52 -5.46 -17.21
N LEU A 366 7.66 -6.43 -17.50
CA LEU A 366 6.22 -6.22 -17.68
C LEU A 366 5.58 -5.67 -16.39
N VAL A 367 5.86 -6.33 -15.27
CA VAL A 367 5.36 -5.97 -13.94
C VAL A 367 5.84 -4.58 -13.53
N THR A 368 7.12 -4.29 -13.76
CA THR A 368 7.73 -2.98 -13.47
C THR A 368 7.14 -1.88 -14.35
N LEU A 369 6.95 -2.13 -15.65
CA LEU A 369 6.33 -1.18 -16.57
C LEU A 369 4.95 -0.76 -16.06
N PHE A 370 4.14 -1.72 -15.60
CA PHE A 370 2.84 -1.43 -14.99
C PHE A 370 2.98 -0.75 -13.62
N GLY A 371 3.77 -1.28 -12.70
CA GLY A 371 3.94 -0.69 -11.37
C GLY A 371 4.45 0.75 -11.39
N ARG A 372 5.34 1.09 -12.33
CA ARG A 372 6.02 2.40 -12.42
C ARG A 372 5.29 3.41 -13.30
N TYR A 373 4.81 2.99 -14.46
CA TYR A 373 4.33 3.92 -15.49
C TYR A 373 2.84 3.83 -15.75
N TRP A 374 2.22 2.71 -15.38
CA TRP A 374 0.79 2.61 -15.56
C TRP A 374 0.07 3.45 -14.52
N GLN A 375 -0.55 4.48 -15.06
CA GLN A 375 -1.59 5.24 -14.38
C GLN A 375 -2.82 5.01 -15.24
N HIS A 376 -3.97 4.74 -14.61
CA HIS A 376 -5.22 5.10 -15.25
C HIS A 376 -5.02 6.56 -15.69
N GLY A 377 -4.94 6.82 -17.00
CA GLY A 377 -5.11 8.19 -17.49
C GLY A 377 -6.33 8.75 -16.79
N PRO A 378 -6.32 10.02 -16.36
CA PRO A 378 -7.23 10.53 -15.32
C PRO A 378 -8.59 9.88 -15.51
N MET A 379 -8.98 8.97 -14.60
CA MET A 379 -10.40 8.66 -14.49
C MET A 379 -10.98 10.00 -14.12
N PRO A 380 -11.77 10.64 -14.99
CA PRO A 380 -12.35 11.90 -14.60
C PRO A 380 -13.21 11.56 -13.40
N GLU A 381 -12.96 12.26 -12.30
CA GLU A 381 -13.79 12.20 -11.12
C GLU A 381 -15.22 12.41 -11.61
N THR A 382 -16.01 11.34 -11.61
CA THR A 382 -17.37 11.28 -12.16
C THR A 382 -17.52 11.81 -13.60
N VAL A 383 -17.25 10.98 -14.62
CA VAL A 383 -17.98 11.12 -15.90
C VAL A 383 -19.29 10.37 -15.74
N ASP A 384 -20.39 11.11 -15.58
CA ASP A 384 -21.69 10.60 -15.99
C ASP A 384 -21.59 10.26 -17.48
N LEU A 385 -21.52 8.98 -17.80
CA LEU A 385 -21.60 8.47 -19.16
C LEU A 385 -23.03 8.69 -19.69
N LYS A 386 -23.38 9.94 -20.01
CA LYS A 386 -24.50 10.20 -20.92
C LYS A 386 -24.03 9.89 -22.33
N VAL A 387 -24.32 8.67 -22.77
CA VAL A 387 -24.23 8.27 -24.17
C VAL A 387 -25.14 9.19 -24.98
N THR A 388 -24.56 10.22 -25.58
CA THR A 388 -25.27 11.05 -26.57
C THR A 388 -24.72 10.70 -27.94
N LYS A 389 -25.58 10.09 -28.77
CA LYS A 389 -25.30 9.83 -30.19
C LYS A 389 -25.26 11.18 -30.91
N HIS A 390 -24.07 11.73 -31.19
CA HIS A 390 -23.95 12.84 -32.13
C HIS A 390 -23.04 12.49 -33.31
N ARG A 391 -23.51 12.86 -34.50
CA ARG A 391 -22.82 12.74 -35.79
C ARG A 391 -21.59 13.65 -35.81
N PRO A 392 -20.47 13.22 -36.40
CA PRO A 392 -19.22 13.97 -36.35
C PRO A 392 -19.24 15.13 -37.35
N ASN A 393 -18.87 16.31 -36.88
CA ASN A 393 -18.22 17.32 -37.72
C ASN A 393 -17.08 17.97 -36.94
N CYS A 394 -15.97 18.21 -37.66
CA CYS A 394 -14.76 18.96 -37.30
C CYS A 394 -13.57 18.24 -36.61
N LYS A 395 -12.56 17.95 -37.45
CA LYS A 395 -11.13 18.32 -37.34
C LYS A 395 -10.43 18.05 -35.99
N SER A 396 -10.06 16.80 -35.72
CA SER A 396 -8.97 16.45 -34.79
C SER A 396 -8.08 15.35 -35.38
N ARG A 397 -6.76 15.47 -35.17
CA ARG A 397 -5.71 14.59 -35.74
C ARG A 397 -6.04 13.10 -35.55
N THR A 398 -6.22 12.42 -36.67
CA THR A 398 -6.61 11.01 -36.81
C THR A 398 -5.36 10.11 -36.78
N ILE A 399 -5.28 9.19 -35.82
CA ILE A 399 -4.36 8.05 -35.89
C ILE A 399 -5.03 6.99 -36.78
N ARG A 400 -4.42 6.64 -37.92
CA ARG A 400 -4.97 5.65 -38.86
C ARG A 400 -4.92 4.23 -38.24
N PRO A 401 -6.03 3.48 -38.22
CA PRO A 401 -6.00 2.05 -37.94
C PRO A 401 -5.59 1.26 -39.21
N MET A 402 -4.94 0.10 -39.01
CA MET A 402 -4.77 -0.91 -40.07
C MET A 402 -6.14 -1.41 -40.53
N LYS A 403 -6.31 -1.56 -41.86
CA LYS A 403 -7.55 -1.99 -42.53
C LYS A 403 -8.09 -3.31 -41.95
N GLY A 404 -9.40 -3.35 -41.67
CA GLY A 404 -10.14 -4.61 -41.48
C GLY A 404 -11.02 -4.74 -40.24
N SER A 405 -11.29 -3.69 -39.47
CA SER A 405 -12.25 -3.76 -38.36
C SER A 405 -13.10 -2.49 -38.26
N ASP A 406 -14.41 -2.67 -38.17
CA ASP A 406 -15.40 -1.60 -38.02
C ASP A 406 -15.13 -0.82 -36.72
N CYS A 407 -14.53 0.36 -36.86
CA CYS A 407 -14.15 1.23 -35.75
C CYS A 407 -15.29 2.19 -35.40
N VAL A 408 -15.69 2.21 -34.12
CA VAL A 408 -16.36 3.37 -33.52
C VAL A 408 -15.29 4.27 -32.90
N TRP A 409 -15.28 5.53 -33.32
CA TRP A 409 -14.37 6.56 -32.82
C TRP A 409 -14.88 7.13 -31.49
N PHE A 410 -13.98 7.38 -30.54
CA PHE A 410 -14.27 8.20 -29.37
C PHE A 410 -13.54 9.54 -29.52
N THR A 411 -14.31 10.62 -29.63
CA THR A 411 -13.80 11.99 -29.54
C THR A 411 -13.87 12.42 -28.08
N ILE A 412 -12.73 12.71 -27.45
CA ILE A 412 -12.70 13.34 -26.12
C ILE A 412 -12.79 14.86 -26.37
N GLU A 413 -13.99 15.43 -26.24
CA GLU A 413 -14.13 16.88 -26.18
C GLU A 413 -13.72 17.37 -24.79
N THR A 414 -12.53 17.97 -24.70
CA THR A 414 -12.20 18.81 -23.53
C THR A 414 -12.94 20.14 -23.70
N LYS A 415 -14.10 20.28 -23.06
CA LYS A 415 -14.67 21.62 -22.85
C LYS A 415 -13.72 22.41 -21.95
N LYS A 416 -12.83 23.21 -22.54
CA LYS A 416 -12.28 24.36 -21.84
C LYS A 416 -13.46 25.25 -21.47
N LYS A 417 -13.80 25.34 -20.18
CA LYS A 417 -14.57 26.49 -19.70
C LYS A 417 -13.71 27.72 -19.95
N SER A 418 -14.12 28.56 -20.89
CA SER A 418 -13.61 29.93 -20.95
C SER A 418 -14.09 30.65 -19.70
N PRO A 419 -13.29 31.54 -19.10
CA PRO A 419 -13.76 32.39 -18.04
C PRO A 419 -14.72 33.43 -18.64
N ARG A 420 -15.95 33.44 -18.16
CA ARG A 420 -16.79 34.62 -18.00
C ARG A 420 -17.56 34.46 -16.71
#